data_AF-A0A1E5BD60-F1
#
_entry.id   AF-A0A1E5BD60-F1
#
_cell.length_a   1.000
_cell.length_b   1.000
_cell.length_c   1.000
_cell.angle_alpha   90.00
_cell.angle_beta   90.00
_cell.angle_gamma   90.00
#
_symmetry.space_group_name_H-M   'P 1'
#
loop_
_entity.id
_entity.type
_entity.pdbx_description
1 polymer ?
#
loop_
_entity_poly.entity_id
_entity_poly.type
_entity_poly.pdbx_seq_one_letter_code
_entity_poly.pdbx_strand_id
1 'polypeptide(L)'
;MSSCLTEANLAPIQMKAKLEEFMQKITQLGSILRLDLTQHQADHIAMRINDPELARTAHAEWQKEGKVLSQASINGRPIIVIEFHAPLRALDWSIECLELPYPAEGKVYPEQTWEHVEFVVASDAVSADTYLADLKHQFPEFKAKYHQLEESGVSIKLSSPKGEGERLNNPTVAFKWKGVCIKLHPHSLKKIVESEQA
;
A
#
# COMPACT_ATOMS: atom_id res chain seq x y z
N MET A 1 -5.22 -13.65 -23.84
CA MET A 1 -4.33 -13.08 -22.79
C MET A 1 -5.11 -12.78 -21.50
N SER A 2 -6.28 -12.12 -21.56
CA SER A 2 -7.15 -11.94 -20.36
C SER A 2 -7.59 -13.25 -19.66
N SER A 3 -7.64 -14.40 -20.38
CA SER A 3 -8.05 -15.69 -19.78
C SER A 3 -7.12 -16.15 -18.65
N CYS A 4 -5.80 -16.05 -18.82
CA CYS A 4 -4.83 -16.49 -17.81
C CYS A 4 -4.89 -15.66 -16.53
N LEU A 5 -5.13 -14.34 -16.65
CA LEU A 5 -5.34 -13.47 -15.49
C LEU A 5 -6.64 -13.79 -14.74
N THR A 6 -7.68 -14.15 -15.49
CA THR A 6 -8.98 -14.56 -14.94
C THR A 6 -8.88 -15.91 -14.21
N GLU A 7 -8.17 -16.88 -14.80
CA GLU A 7 -7.87 -18.18 -14.20
C GLU A 7 -7.07 -18.04 -12.90
N ALA A 8 -6.13 -17.09 -12.86
CA ALA A 8 -5.36 -16.74 -11.66
C ALA A 8 -6.18 -15.96 -10.60
N ASN A 9 -7.43 -15.59 -10.89
CA ASN A 9 -8.28 -14.75 -10.05
C ASN A 9 -7.69 -13.36 -9.74
N LEU A 10 -7.00 -12.78 -10.72
CA LEU A 10 -6.26 -11.51 -10.63
C LEU A 10 -6.81 -10.42 -11.56
N ALA A 11 -7.87 -10.70 -12.33
CA ALA A 11 -8.46 -9.69 -13.21
C ALA A 11 -9.08 -8.54 -12.38
N PRO A 12 -9.13 -7.29 -12.89
CA PRO A 12 -9.65 -6.15 -12.13
C PRO A 12 -11.02 -6.40 -11.48
N ILE A 13 -11.96 -7.00 -12.21
CA ILE A 13 -13.28 -7.35 -11.69
C ILE A 13 -13.23 -8.33 -10.50
N GLN A 14 -12.34 -9.32 -10.54
CA GLN A 14 -12.18 -10.31 -9.47
C GLN A 14 -11.46 -9.70 -8.26
N MET A 15 -10.48 -8.83 -8.50
CA MET A 15 -9.77 -8.12 -7.44
C MET A 15 -10.71 -7.15 -6.72
N LYS A 16 -11.54 -6.40 -7.46
CA LYS A 16 -12.59 -5.55 -6.87
C LYS A 16 -13.59 -6.35 -6.03
N ALA A 17 -13.98 -7.55 -6.47
CA ALA A 17 -14.87 -8.42 -5.69
C ALA A 17 -14.27 -8.88 -4.35
N LYS A 18 -12.93 -8.93 -4.24
CA LYS A 18 -12.21 -9.26 -3.00
C LYS A 18 -11.95 -8.03 -2.10
N LEU A 19 -12.27 -6.82 -2.57
CA LEU A 19 -11.89 -5.58 -1.91
C LEU A 19 -12.54 -5.44 -0.53
N GLU A 20 -13.83 -5.72 -0.41
CA GLU A 20 -14.55 -5.52 0.85
C GLU A 20 -14.02 -6.43 1.97
N GLU A 21 -13.81 -7.72 1.69
CA GLU A 21 -13.20 -8.65 2.65
C GLU A 21 -11.78 -8.21 3.04
N PHE A 22 -11.00 -7.74 2.07
CA PHE A 22 -9.65 -7.24 2.35
C PHE A 22 -9.67 -5.99 3.25
N MET A 23 -10.57 -5.03 2.99
CA MET A 23 -10.71 -3.84 3.81
C MET A 23 -11.23 -4.14 5.22
N GLN A 24 -12.06 -5.17 5.39
CA GLN A 24 -12.41 -5.66 6.73
C GLN A 24 -11.17 -6.15 7.48
N LYS A 25 -10.26 -6.89 6.83
CA LYS A 25 -8.98 -7.28 7.47
C LYS A 25 -8.12 -6.07 7.82
N ILE A 26 -8.12 -5.02 6.99
CA ILE A 26 -7.47 -3.73 7.28
C ILE A 26 -8.09 -3.09 8.53
N THR A 27 -9.42 -3.00 8.64
CA THR A 27 -10.07 -2.47 9.87
C THR A 27 -9.75 -3.27 11.13
N GLN A 28 -9.66 -4.60 11.01
CA GLN A 28 -9.28 -5.47 12.11
C GLN A 28 -7.85 -5.17 12.56
N LEU A 29 -6.92 -5.02 11.62
CA LEU A 29 -5.55 -4.65 11.95
C LEU A 29 -5.48 -3.25 12.57
N GLY A 30 -6.18 -2.25 12.04
CA GLY A 30 -6.28 -0.92 12.65
C GLY A 30 -6.77 -0.97 14.10
N SER A 31 -7.79 -1.79 14.37
CA SER A 31 -8.31 -2.03 15.72
C SER A 31 -7.29 -2.69 16.65
N ILE A 32 -6.52 -3.66 16.16
CA ILE A 32 -5.43 -4.30 16.90
C ILE A 32 -4.35 -3.27 17.22
N LEU A 33 -4.01 -2.40 16.28
CA LEU A 33 -3.00 -1.36 16.45
C LEU A 33 -3.47 -0.20 17.32
N ARG A 34 -4.78 -0.05 17.58
CA ARG A 34 -5.38 1.17 18.17
C ARG A 34 -5.09 2.41 17.32
N LEU A 35 -5.19 2.26 16.01
CA LEU A 35 -5.11 3.35 15.03
C LEU A 35 -6.51 3.58 14.45
N ASP A 36 -7.12 4.71 14.79
CA ASP A 36 -8.34 5.16 14.13
C ASP A 36 -8.00 5.86 12.81
N LEU A 37 -8.16 5.14 11.71
CA LEU A 37 -7.87 5.61 10.35
C LEU A 37 -9.12 6.03 9.59
N THR A 38 -10.29 6.10 10.24
CA THR A 38 -11.57 6.38 9.57
C THR A 38 -11.59 7.72 8.84
N GLN A 39 -10.95 8.75 9.40
CA GLN A 39 -10.84 10.09 8.79
C GLN A 39 -9.56 10.29 7.98
N HIS A 40 -8.70 9.26 7.89
CA HIS A 40 -7.45 9.34 7.15
C HIS A 40 -7.65 8.89 5.71
N GLN A 41 -6.94 9.53 4.79
CA GLN A 41 -6.95 9.14 3.38
C GLN A 41 -6.32 7.75 3.23
N ALA A 42 -7.08 6.80 2.69
CA ALA A 42 -6.53 5.57 2.14
C ALA A 42 -5.93 5.89 0.76
N ASP A 43 -4.64 6.20 0.74
CA ASP A 43 -3.98 6.78 -0.43
C ASP A 43 -3.93 5.80 -1.60
N HIS A 44 -3.38 4.62 -1.36
CA HIS A 44 -3.28 3.59 -2.37
C HIS A 44 -3.40 2.18 -1.78
N ILE A 45 -3.87 1.26 -2.63
CA ILE A 45 -3.91 -0.17 -2.36
C ILE A 45 -2.88 -0.87 -3.22
N ALA A 46 -2.23 -1.88 -2.68
CA ALA A 46 -1.22 -2.64 -3.40
C ALA A 46 -1.60 -4.11 -3.53
N MET A 47 -1.25 -4.68 -4.68
CA MET A 47 -1.38 -6.11 -4.92
C MET A 47 -0.02 -6.78 -5.12
N ARG A 48 0.02 -8.11 -4.96
CA ARG A 48 1.19 -8.93 -5.27
C ARG A 48 0.86 -9.95 -6.34
N ILE A 49 1.75 -10.04 -7.32
CA ILE A 49 1.77 -11.06 -8.36
C ILE A 49 3.19 -11.63 -8.37
N ASN A 50 3.30 -12.95 -8.46
CA ASN A 50 4.57 -13.68 -8.44
C ASN A 50 5.11 -13.97 -9.85
N ASP A 51 4.23 -14.05 -10.85
CA ASP A 51 4.62 -14.31 -12.24
C ASP A 51 4.77 -13.01 -13.05
N PRO A 52 5.90 -12.77 -13.73
CA PRO A 52 6.15 -11.54 -14.49
C PRO A 52 5.17 -11.32 -15.65
N GLU A 53 4.74 -12.38 -16.34
CA GLU A 53 3.81 -12.26 -17.48
C GLU A 53 2.38 -11.99 -17.01
N LEU A 54 1.96 -12.58 -15.88
CA LEU A 54 0.72 -12.20 -15.20
C LEU A 54 0.78 -10.75 -14.71
N ALA A 55 1.90 -10.29 -14.16
CA ALA A 55 2.04 -8.89 -13.74
C ALA A 55 1.94 -7.93 -14.93
N ARG A 56 2.57 -8.25 -16.07
CA ARG A 56 2.45 -7.50 -17.32
C ARG A 56 1.02 -7.48 -17.85
N THR A 57 0.32 -8.60 -17.77
CA THR A 57 -1.09 -8.70 -18.17
C THR A 57 -1.99 -7.90 -17.24
N ALA A 58 -1.79 -7.99 -15.92
CA ALA A 58 -2.53 -7.24 -14.91
C ALA A 58 -2.35 -5.73 -15.10
N HIS A 59 -1.11 -5.28 -15.34
CA HIS A 59 -0.81 -3.89 -15.66
C HIS A 59 -1.65 -3.41 -16.86
N ALA A 60 -1.63 -4.12 -17.98
CA ALA A 60 -2.38 -3.75 -19.18
C ALA A 60 -3.90 -3.72 -18.94
N GLU A 61 -4.45 -4.61 -18.11
CA GLU A 61 -5.88 -4.63 -17.78
C GLU A 61 -6.26 -3.47 -16.83
N TRP A 62 -5.45 -3.20 -15.80
CA TRP A 62 -5.70 -2.08 -14.88
C TRP A 62 -5.54 -0.71 -15.54
N GLN A 63 -4.66 -0.59 -16.54
CA GLN A 63 -4.51 0.63 -17.34
C GLN A 63 -5.77 0.98 -18.17
N LYS A 64 -6.69 0.03 -18.39
CA LYS A 64 -7.99 0.35 -19.02
C LYS A 64 -8.92 1.08 -18.06
N GLU A 65 -8.68 0.96 -16.75
CA GLU A 65 -9.50 1.54 -15.69
C GLU A 65 -8.81 2.70 -14.97
N GLY A 66 -7.64 3.12 -15.44
CA GLY A 66 -6.88 4.20 -14.82
C GLY A 66 -5.71 4.67 -15.67
N LYS A 67 -5.01 5.70 -15.19
CA LYS A 67 -3.83 6.29 -15.84
C LYS A 67 -2.58 5.94 -15.06
N VAL A 68 -1.52 5.52 -15.74
CA VAL A 68 -0.21 5.33 -15.11
C VAL A 68 0.34 6.70 -14.68
N LEU A 69 0.56 6.87 -13.38
CA LEU A 69 1.17 8.07 -12.79
C LEU A 69 2.69 7.96 -12.74
N SER A 70 3.19 6.78 -12.40
CA SER A 70 4.62 6.52 -12.27
C SER A 70 4.96 5.08 -12.63
N GLN A 71 6.18 4.91 -13.15
CA GLN A 71 6.82 3.63 -13.40
C GLN A 71 8.27 3.75 -12.92
N ALA A 72 8.48 3.59 -11.62
CA ALA A 72 9.79 3.69 -11.00
C ALA A 72 10.52 2.34 -11.06
N SER A 73 11.82 2.36 -11.36
CA SER A 73 12.69 1.18 -11.20
C SER A 73 13.19 1.14 -9.76
N ILE A 74 12.77 0.13 -8.98
CA ILE A 74 13.16 -0.02 -7.57
C ILE A 74 13.73 -1.42 -7.39
N ASN A 75 15.01 -1.51 -7.02
CA ASN A 75 15.75 -2.78 -6.91
C ASN A 75 15.68 -3.63 -8.19
N GLY A 76 15.86 -3.01 -9.36
CA GLY A 76 15.95 -3.71 -10.64
C GLY A 76 14.61 -4.19 -11.22
N ARG A 77 13.47 -3.80 -10.63
CA ARG A 77 12.14 -4.14 -11.13
C ARG A 77 11.23 -2.91 -11.18
N PRO A 78 10.26 -2.87 -12.12
CA PRO A 78 9.31 -1.78 -12.17
C PRO A 78 8.28 -1.88 -11.03
N ILE A 79 7.97 -0.73 -10.45
CA ILE A 79 6.79 -0.53 -9.61
C ILE A 79 5.88 0.44 -10.35
N ILE A 80 4.70 -0.05 -10.72
CA ILE A 80 3.72 0.74 -11.47
C ILE A 80 2.74 1.36 -10.49
N VAL A 81 2.48 2.65 -10.65
CA VAL A 81 1.42 3.35 -9.94
C VAL A 81 0.36 3.76 -10.94
N ILE A 82 -0.89 3.34 -10.71
CA ILE A 82 -2.04 3.65 -11.57
C ILE A 82 -3.05 4.43 -10.74
N GLU A 83 -3.40 5.64 -11.17
CA GLU A 83 -4.55 6.36 -10.66
C GLU A 83 -5.82 5.83 -11.33
N PHE A 84 -6.80 5.42 -10.56
CA PHE A 84 -8.07 4.94 -11.11
C PHE A 84 -8.88 6.09 -11.72
N HIS A 85 -9.56 5.85 -12.85
CA HIS A 85 -10.53 6.81 -13.40
C HIS A 85 -11.70 7.05 -12.43
N ALA A 86 -12.10 6.00 -11.70
CA ALA A 86 -13.05 6.06 -10.61
C ALA A 86 -12.42 5.37 -9.39
N PRO A 87 -12.29 6.06 -8.24
CA PRO A 87 -11.70 5.47 -7.04
C PRO A 87 -12.38 4.18 -6.62
N LEU A 88 -11.60 3.23 -6.10
CA LEU A 88 -12.16 2.05 -5.49
C LEU A 88 -12.78 2.43 -4.15
N ARG A 89 -14.06 2.08 -3.95
CA ARG A 89 -14.79 2.37 -2.72
C ARG A 89 -15.01 1.08 -1.94
N ALA A 90 -14.67 1.10 -0.65
CA ALA A 90 -14.95 0.01 0.26
C ALA A 90 -15.01 0.54 1.70
N LEU A 91 -16.05 0.13 2.43
CA LEU A 91 -16.40 0.71 3.72
C LEU A 91 -16.53 2.24 3.56
N ASP A 92 -15.94 3.01 4.47
CA ASP A 92 -15.95 4.48 4.43
C ASP A 92 -14.81 5.09 3.60
N TRP A 93 -13.95 4.27 2.99
CA TRP A 93 -12.79 4.75 2.24
C TRP A 93 -12.99 4.77 0.73
N SER A 94 -12.34 5.75 0.12
CA SER A 94 -12.16 5.91 -1.31
C SER A 94 -10.67 5.87 -1.61
N ILE A 95 -10.22 4.85 -2.35
CA ILE A 95 -8.81 4.59 -2.67
C ILE A 95 -8.55 5.01 -4.12
N GLU A 96 -7.63 5.94 -4.31
CA GLU A 96 -7.44 6.60 -5.62
C GLU A 96 -6.43 5.89 -6.51
N CYS A 97 -5.49 5.14 -5.92
CA CYS A 97 -4.36 4.58 -6.64
C CYS A 97 -4.16 3.07 -6.37
N LEU A 98 -3.69 2.38 -7.40
CA LEU A 98 -3.11 1.05 -7.35
C LEU A 98 -1.58 1.15 -7.36
N GLU A 99 -0.93 0.48 -6.43
CA GLU A 99 0.47 0.09 -6.57
C GLU A 99 0.55 -1.36 -7.09
N LEU A 100 1.22 -1.54 -8.24
CA LEU A 100 1.51 -2.84 -8.84
C LEU A 100 3.03 -3.03 -8.97
N PRO A 101 3.69 -3.54 -7.93
CA PRO A 101 5.09 -3.92 -8.00
C PRO A 101 5.22 -5.22 -8.81
N TYR A 102 6.07 -5.22 -9.84
CA TYR A 102 6.42 -6.46 -10.53
C TYR A 102 7.11 -7.44 -9.56
N PRO A 103 7.14 -8.75 -9.83
CA PRO A 103 7.78 -9.71 -8.96
C PRO A 103 9.25 -9.35 -8.68
N ALA A 104 9.72 -9.57 -7.44
CA ALA A 104 11.14 -9.46 -7.12
C ALA A 104 11.80 -10.82 -7.29
N GLU A 105 13.01 -10.84 -7.85
CA GLU A 105 13.78 -12.07 -7.99
C GLU A 105 14.02 -12.71 -6.61
N GLY A 106 13.83 -14.03 -6.54
CA GLY A 106 13.99 -14.80 -5.30
C GLY A 106 12.93 -14.56 -4.22
N LYS A 107 11.92 -13.72 -4.46
CA LYS A 107 10.84 -13.45 -3.50
C LYS A 107 9.48 -13.92 -4.04
N VAL A 108 8.88 -14.87 -3.31
CA VAL A 108 7.53 -15.38 -3.59
C VAL A 108 6.60 -15.01 -2.45
N TYR A 109 5.46 -14.43 -2.77
CA TYR A 109 4.40 -14.15 -1.81
C TYR A 109 3.49 -15.39 -1.69
N PRO A 110 3.07 -15.78 -0.47
CA PRO A 110 2.19 -16.94 -0.28
C PRO A 110 0.87 -16.83 -1.04
N GLU A 111 0.36 -15.60 -1.20
CA GLU A 111 -0.86 -15.30 -1.92
C GLU A 111 -0.61 -14.23 -2.99
N GLN A 112 -1.31 -14.36 -4.12
CA GLN A 112 -1.35 -13.35 -5.18
C GLN A 112 -2.70 -12.64 -5.13
N THR A 113 -2.78 -11.56 -4.37
CA THR A 113 -4.00 -10.77 -4.18
C THR A 113 -3.66 -9.38 -3.61
N TRP A 114 -4.64 -8.67 -3.05
CA TRP A 114 -4.41 -7.47 -2.26
C TRP A 114 -3.50 -7.79 -1.07
N GLU A 115 -2.51 -6.96 -0.80
CA GLU A 115 -1.52 -7.23 0.26
C GLU A 115 -1.48 -6.14 1.32
N HIS A 116 -1.55 -4.88 0.90
CA HIS A 116 -1.54 -3.77 1.84
C HIS A 116 -2.33 -2.56 1.34
N VAL A 117 -2.68 -1.70 2.30
CA VAL A 117 -3.18 -0.33 2.06
C VAL A 117 -2.22 0.63 2.76
N GLU A 118 -1.92 1.73 2.09
CA GLU A 118 -1.17 2.83 2.68
C GLU A 118 -2.13 3.99 2.99
N PHE A 119 -1.96 4.58 4.18
CA PHE A 119 -2.74 5.72 4.63
C PHE A 119 -1.84 6.93 4.84
N VAL A 120 -2.37 8.11 4.49
CA VAL A 120 -1.69 9.37 4.73
C VAL A 120 -1.99 9.85 6.15
N VAL A 121 -0.93 9.99 6.96
CA VAL A 121 -0.97 10.65 8.26
C VAL A 121 0.04 11.79 8.23
N ALA A 122 -0.44 13.02 8.17
CA ALA A 122 0.40 14.19 8.00
C ALA A 122 1.47 14.29 9.11
N SER A 123 2.70 14.59 8.71
CA SER A 123 3.82 14.80 9.62
C SER A 123 4.92 15.61 8.91
N ASP A 124 5.67 16.38 9.69
CA ASP A 124 6.89 17.07 9.24
C ASP A 124 8.16 16.19 9.44
N ALA A 125 7.98 14.95 9.91
CA ALA A 125 9.08 14.03 10.13
C ALA A 125 9.80 13.67 8.82
N VAL A 126 11.13 13.70 8.84
CA VAL A 126 11.98 13.42 7.68
C VAL A 126 12.64 12.03 7.73
N SER A 127 12.55 11.33 8.87
CA SER A 127 13.07 9.97 9.04
C SER A 127 11.99 9.04 9.56
N ALA A 128 12.13 7.73 9.31
CA ALA A 128 11.17 6.75 9.79
C ALA A 128 11.07 6.74 11.33
N ASP A 129 12.18 6.88 12.05
CA ASP A 129 12.18 6.93 13.52
C ASP A 129 11.45 8.16 14.07
N THR A 130 11.69 9.34 13.48
CA THR A 130 11.00 10.58 13.90
C THR A 130 9.52 10.52 13.54
N TYR A 131 9.18 9.89 12.43
CA TYR A 131 7.80 9.69 12.02
C TYR A 131 7.07 8.71 12.94
N LEU A 132 7.70 7.60 13.35
CA LEU A 132 7.13 6.70 14.35
C LEU A 132 6.92 7.40 15.70
N ALA A 133 7.85 8.27 16.11
CA ALA A 133 7.70 9.05 17.34
C ALA A 133 6.49 10.00 17.26
N ASP A 134 6.29 10.64 16.10
CA ASP A 134 5.16 11.52 15.85
C ASP A 134 3.83 10.74 15.81
N LEU A 135 3.78 9.59 15.13
CA LEU A 135 2.61 8.70 15.16
C LEU A 135 2.22 8.29 16.58
N LYS A 136 3.20 8.00 17.45
CA LYS A 136 2.93 7.71 18.87
C LYS A 136 2.38 8.92 19.62
N HIS A 137 2.69 10.13 19.20
CA HIS A 137 2.12 11.36 19.77
C HIS A 137 0.68 11.57 19.27
N GLN A 138 0.45 11.43 17.96
CA GLN A 138 -0.86 11.61 17.33
C GLN A 138 -1.87 10.53 17.74
N PHE A 139 -1.42 9.30 18.01
CA PHE A 139 -2.25 8.17 18.43
C PHE A 139 -1.85 7.66 19.83
N PRO A 140 -2.36 8.26 20.92
CA PRO A 140 -1.99 7.88 22.29
C PRO A 140 -2.33 6.43 22.64
N GLU A 141 -3.43 5.88 22.14
CA GLU A 141 -3.80 4.48 22.37
C GLU A 141 -2.85 3.51 21.67
N PHE A 142 -2.43 3.83 20.44
CA PHE A 142 -1.37 3.09 19.74
C PHE A 142 -0.06 3.14 20.53
N LYS A 143 0.34 4.31 21.03
CA LYS A 143 1.53 4.44 21.89
C LYS A 143 1.46 3.57 23.14
N ALA A 144 0.32 3.56 23.81
CA ALA A 144 0.11 2.74 25.01
C ALA A 144 0.23 1.23 24.71
N LYS A 145 -0.22 0.80 23.52
CA LYS A 145 -0.17 -0.61 23.11
C LYS A 145 1.13 -1.01 22.41
N TYR A 146 1.93 -0.07 21.94
CA TYR A 146 3.06 -0.28 21.04
C TYR A 146 3.97 -1.46 21.43
N HIS A 147 4.38 -1.53 22.70
CA HIS A 147 5.30 -2.56 23.19
C HIS A 147 4.69 -3.98 23.27
N GLN A 148 3.37 -4.11 23.21
CA GLN A 148 2.64 -5.39 23.26
C GLN A 148 2.24 -5.89 21.86
N LEU A 149 2.52 -5.12 20.80
CA LEU A 149 2.11 -5.45 19.44
C LEU A 149 2.85 -6.68 18.91
N GLU A 150 4.14 -6.81 19.20
CA GLU A 150 4.94 -7.98 18.80
C GLU A 150 4.42 -9.26 19.44
N GLU A 151 4.05 -9.23 20.73
CA GLU A 151 3.43 -10.35 21.45
C GLU A 151 2.07 -10.74 20.82
N SER A 152 1.39 -9.77 20.20
CA SER A 152 0.15 -9.98 19.45
C SER A 152 0.38 -10.50 18.02
N GLY A 153 1.64 -10.76 17.65
CA GLY A 153 2.05 -11.26 16.33
C GLY A 153 2.14 -10.17 15.25
N VAL A 154 2.18 -8.90 15.63
CA VAL A 154 2.37 -7.78 14.69
C VAL A 154 3.85 -7.54 14.47
N SER A 155 4.28 -7.53 13.21
CA SER A 155 5.62 -7.09 12.82
C SER A 155 5.59 -5.62 12.42
N ILE A 156 6.52 -4.84 12.96
CA ILE A 156 6.68 -3.40 12.65
C ILE A 156 7.97 -3.21 11.87
N LYS A 157 7.89 -2.54 10.72
CA LYS A 157 9.07 -2.20 9.91
C LYS A 157 9.08 -0.72 9.57
N LEU A 158 10.22 -0.09 9.83
CA LEU A 158 10.51 1.28 9.44
C LEU A 158 11.26 1.29 8.11
N SER A 159 10.89 2.22 7.22
CA SER A 159 11.62 2.44 5.98
C SER A 159 11.50 3.89 5.53
N SER A 160 12.49 4.36 4.77
CA SER A 160 12.42 5.61 4.02
C SER A 160 12.82 5.27 2.58
N PRO A 161 11.88 4.72 1.78
CA PRO A 161 12.19 4.34 0.40
C PRO A 161 12.66 5.59 -0.34
N LYS A 162 13.74 5.47 -1.13
CA LYS A 162 14.25 6.56 -1.97
C LYS A 162 14.14 6.17 -3.44
N GLY A 163 13.29 6.87 -4.18
CA GLY A 163 13.30 6.83 -5.65
C GLY A 163 14.51 7.60 -6.19
N GLU A 164 14.96 7.28 -7.41
CA GLU A 164 16.11 7.96 -8.05
C GLU A 164 15.92 9.47 -8.22
N GLY A 165 14.68 9.97 -8.15
CA GLY A 165 14.32 11.40 -8.23
C GLY A 165 13.57 11.96 -7.01
N GLU A 166 13.50 11.21 -5.90
CA GLU A 166 12.67 11.60 -4.74
C GLU A 166 13.13 12.94 -4.15
N ARG A 167 12.21 13.92 -4.10
CA ARG A 167 12.47 15.26 -3.55
C ARG A 167 11.81 15.51 -2.19
N LEU A 168 10.82 14.69 -1.85
CA LEU A 168 10.10 14.73 -0.59
C LEU A 168 10.38 13.45 0.18
N ASN A 169 10.90 13.56 1.40
CA ASN A 169 11.06 12.38 2.24
C ASN A 169 9.68 11.78 2.54
N ASN A 170 9.51 10.50 2.22
CA ASN A 170 8.28 9.77 2.54
C ASN A 170 8.55 8.63 3.54
N PRO A 171 8.95 8.94 4.79
CA PRO A 171 9.15 7.91 5.80
C PRO A 171 7.88 7.09 5.99
N THR A 172 8.06 5.77 6.08
CA THR A 172 6.97 4.80 6.15
C THR A 172 7.13 3.95 7.40
N VAL A 173 6.02 3.75 8.12
CA VAL A 173 5.91 2.72 9.16
C VAL A 173 4.92 1.67 8.68
N ALA A 174 5.39 0.43 8.54
CA ALA A 174 4.59 -0.71 8.10
C ALA A 174 4.25 -1.60 9.29
N PHE A 175 2.98 -1.98 9.41
CA PHE A 175 2.45 -2.90 10.40
C PHE A 175 1.89 -4.12 9.67
N LYS A 176 2.46 -5.30 9.92
CA LYS A 176 2.04 -6.55 9.28
C LYS A 176 1.50 -7.54 10.30
N TRP A 177 0.36 -8.14 10.00
CA TRP A 177 -0.28 -9.15 10.84
C TRP A 177 -1.08 -10.14 9.99
N LYS A 178 -0.83 -11.45 10.19
CA LYS A 178 -1.56 -12.54 9.50
C LYS A 178 -1.77 -12.34 7.99
N GLY A 179 -0.72 -11.93 7.29
CA GLY A 179 -0.75 -11.76 5.82
C GLY A 179 -1.28 -10.41 5.32
N VAL A 180 -1.78 -9.55 6.20
CA VAL A 180 -2.31 -8.22 5.86
C VAL A 180 -1.37 -7.15 6.41
N CYS A 181 -1.28 -6.00 5.73
CA CYS A 181 -0.39 -4.93 6.14
C CYS A 181 -1.06 -3.55 5.98
N ILE A 182 -0.88 -2.70 7.00
CA ILE A 182 -1.17 -1.27 6.95
C ILE A 182 0.17 -0.56 6.92
N LYS A 183 0.32 0.42 6.04
CA LYS A 183 1.45 1.35 6.10
C LYS A 183 0.94 2.77 6.29
N LEU A 184 1.70 3.55 7.03
CA LEU A 184 1.45 4.97 7.22
C LEU A 184 2.62 5.74 6.60
N HIS A 185 2.33 6.88 5.99
CA HIS A 185 3.33 7.78 5.40
C HIS A 185 2.78 9.23 5.35
N PRO A 186 3.64 10.27 5.36
CA PRO A 186 3.19 11.65 5.53
C PRO A 186 2.65 12.32 4.25
N HIS A 187 2.94 11.76 3.08
CA HIS A 187 2.60 12.38 1.80
C HIS A 187 1.93 11.39 0.87
N SER A 188 0.83 11.80 0.26
CA SER A 188 0.14 10.98 -0.75
C SER A 188 1.07 10.66 -1.92
N LEU A 189 0.85 9.50 -2.53
CA LEU A 189 1.65 9.05 -3.67
C LEU A 189 1.57 10.05 -4.84
N LYS A 190 0.41 10.67 -5.05
CA LYS A 190 0.25 11.76 -6.03
C LYS A 190 1.18 12.94 -5.74
N LYS A 191 1.26 13.39 -4.49
CA LYS A 191 2.15 14.49 -4.09
C LYS A 191 3.62 14.13 -4.27
N ILE A 192 4.00 12.87 -4.01
CA ILE A 192 5.35 12.39 -4.29
C ILE A 192 5.65 12.46 -5.78
N VAL A 193 4.79 11.89 -6.64
CA VAL A 193 4.97 11.89 -8.10
C VAL A 193 5.01 13.31 -8.67
N GLU A 194 4.14 14.20 -8.21
CA GLU A 194 4.15 15.62 -8.61
C GLU A 194 5.49 16.30 -8.25
N SER A 195 6.05 16.00 -7.08
CA SER A 195 7.32 16.58 -6.64
C SER A 195 8.52 16.12 -7.47
N GLU A 196 8.45 14.93 -8.09
CA GLU A 196 9.51 14.39 -8.94
C GLU A 196 9.50 15.02 -10.35
N GLN A 197 8.33 15.49 -10.80
CA GLN A 197 8.13 16.09 -12.13
C GLN A 197 8.34 17.61 -12.17
N ALA A 198 8.35 18.27 -11.01
CA ALA A 198 8.62 19.71 -10.87
C ALA A 198 10.09 20.07 -11.14
#